data_AF-A0A7C3ZDS8-F1
#
_entry.id   AF-A0A7C3ZDS8-F1
#
_cell.length_a   1.000
_cell.length_b   1.000
_cell.length_c   1.000
_cell.angle_alpha   90.00
_cell.angle_beta   90.00
_cell.angle_gamma   90.00
#
_symmetry.space_group_name_H-M   'P 1'
#
loop_
_entity.id
_entity.type
_entity.pdbx_description
1 polymer ?
#
loop_
_entity_poly.entity_id
_entity_poly.type
_entity_poly.pdbx_seq_one_letter_code
_entity_poly.pdbx_strand_id
1 'polypeptide(L)'
;MLAYLAAAFLFLAAVLWSSHRLRSLALGLLVGGLAAHTLAFLARWIISYSQAAAVTPPADFGGKLQLVIHQTPLSNFYESLIFFSWCLACLSLIFLHRYAEGFLGVVGGLLASLILAYASLGADSRIRPLMPALKSNWLLVHVITCFVGYAAFGLAFGAAILYLTRAFRPQGQGPGLPLLDRLIYRAAVIGFVFLTLGILTGAVWAETAWGRYWSWDPKETASLITWFIYAALLHARLVQGWQGRPIAWLAVAGFGAVLFTYIGVSFLLPGLHSYLN
;
A
#
# COMPACT_ATOMS: atom_id res chain seq x y z
N MET A 1 -11.30 -10.13 -0.15
CA MET A 1 -12.20 -9.07 0.35
C MET A 1 -12.93 -9.49 1.63
N LEU A 2 -13.87 -10.44 1.56
CA LEU A 2 -14.74 -10.82 2.70
C LEU A 2 -13.96 -11.27 3.94
N ALA A 3 -12.89 -12.05 3.77
CA ALA A 3 -12.03 -12.47 4.89
C ALA A 3 -11.42 -11.28 5.65
N TYR A 4 -10.92 -10.26 4.96
CA TYR A 4 -10.36 -9.06 5.59
C TYR A 4 -11.43 -8.19 6.24
N LEU A 5 -12.61 -8.07 5.62
CA LEU A 5 -13.74 -7.35 6.20
C LEU A 5 -14.22 -8.02 7.50
N ALA A 6 -14.40 -9.34 7.47
CA ALA A 6 -14.76 -10.13 8.64
C ALA A 6 -13.68 -10.05 9.73
N ALA A 7 -12.41 -10.17 9.37
CA ALA A 7 -11.29 -10.00 10.30
C ALA A 7 -11.32 -8.62 10.97
N ALA A 8 -11.55 -7.54 10.20
CA ALA A 8 -11.66 -6.19 10.74
C ALA A 8 -12.82 -6.03 11.72
N PHE A 9 -14.01 -6.53 11.40
CA PHE A 9 -15.15 -6.49 12.32
C PHE A 9 -14.90 -7.33 13.59
N LEU A 10 -14.27 -8.49 13.46
CA LEU A 10 -13.90 -9.30 14.64
C LEU A 10 -12.81 -8.64 15.49
N PHE A 11 -11.82 -7.96 14.88
CA PHE A 11 -10.85 -7.18 15.64
C PHE A 11 -11.52 -6.02 16.38
N LEU A 12 -12.47 -5.33 15.72
CA LEU A 12 -13.23 -4.26 16.36
C LEU A 12 -14.04 -4.80 17.54
N ALA A 13 -14.76 -5.91 17.35
CA ALA A 13 -15.48 -6.58 18.42
C ALA A 13 -14.53 -7.04 19.55
N ALA A 14 -13.37 -7.60 19.22
CA ALA A 14 -12.38 -8.01 20.19
C ALA A 14 -11.87 -6.84 21.05
N VAL A 15 -11.71 -5.65 20.45
CA VAL A 15 -11.32 -4.42 21.16
C VAL A 15 -12.47 -3.88 22.03
N LEU A 16 -13.70 -3.89 21.55
CA LEU A 16 -14.87 -3.39 22.28
C LEU A 16 -15.25 -4.26 23.48
N TRP A 17 -15.14 -5.58 23.34
CA TRP A 17 -15.50 -6.56 24.38
C TRP A 17 -14.29 -7.13 25.13
N SER A 18 -13.07 -6.65 24.85
CA SER A 18 -11.83 -7.16 25.46
C SER A 18 -11.68 -8.69 25.39
N SER A 19 -12.16 -9.31 24.30
CA SER A 19 -12.25 -10.77 24.17
C SER A 19 -11.06 -11.35 23.44
N HIS A 20 -10.26 -12.15 24.15
CA HIS A 20 -9.12 -12.88 23.57
C HIS A 20 -9.55 -13.86 22.48
N ARG A 21 -10.70 -14.54 22.66
CA ARG A 21 -11.22 -15.50 21.67
C ARG A 21 -11.53 -14.82 20.34
N LEU A 22 -12.23 -13.68 20.39
CA LEU A 22 -12.54 -12.90 19.18
C LEU A 22 -11.27 -12.40 18.50
N ARG A 23 -10.27 -11.97 19.28
CA ARG A 23 -8.96 -11.56 18.75
C ARG A 23 -8.25 -12.70 18.03
N SER A 24 -8.21 -13.90 18.62
CA SER A 24 -7.57 -15.07 18.01
C SER A 24 -8.28 -15.47 16.71
N LEU A 25 -9.62 -15.44 16.69
CA LEU A 25 -10.40 -15.70 15.48
C LEU A 25 -10.15 -14.64 14.40
N ALA A 26 -10.11 -13.36 14.78
CA ALA A 26 -9.80 -12.25 13.87
C ALA A 26 -8.41 -12.40 13.24
N LEU A 27 -7.42 -12.79 14.05
CA LEU A 27 -6.06 -13.06 13.57
C LEU A 27 -6.04 -14.25 12.61
N GLY A 28 -6.75 -15.34 12.95
CA GLY A 28 -6.90 -16.51 12.09
C GLY A 28 -7.51 -16.14 10.73
N LEU A 29 -8.55 -15.31 10.70
CA LEU A 29 -9.15 -14.82 9.46
C LEU A 29 -8.21 -13.88 8.67
N LEU A 30 -7.46 -13.02 9.35
CA LEU A 30 -6.51 -12.11 8.68
C LEU A 30 -5.35 -12.90 8.04
N VAL A 31 -4.79 -13.87 8.77
CA VAL A 31 -3.72 -14.76 8.27
C VAL A 31 -4.23 -15.67 7.17
N GLY A 32 -5.38 -16.33 7.38
CA GLY A 32 -6.01 -17.18 6.36
C GLY A 32 -6.41 -16.39 5.11
N GLY A 33 -6.92 -15.18 5.28
CA GLY A 33 -7.21 -14.25 4.20
C GLY A 33 -5.94 -13.86 3.42
N LEU A 34 -4.84 -13.59 4.12
CA LEU A 34 -3.55 -13.29 3.49
C LEU A 34 -2.96 -14.50 2.77
N ALA A 35 -3.07 -15.70 3.33
CA ALA A 35 -2.64 -16.92 2.67
C ALA A 35 -3.43 -17.16 1.38
N ALA A 36 -4.75 -17.08 1.43
CA ALA A 36 -5.61 -17.19 0.24
C ALA A 36 -5.30 -16.09 -0.80
N HIS A 37 -5.05 -14.86 -0.34
CA HIS A 37 -4.67 -13.75 -1.20
C HIS A 37 -3.32 -14.00 -1.91
N THR A 38 -2.35 -14.52 -1.17
CA THR A 38 -1.03 -14.88 -1.70
C THR A 38 -1.14 -16.01 -2.73
N LEU A 39 -1.94 -17.04 -2.44
CA LEU A 39 -2.22 -18.13 -3.38
C LEU A 39 -2.90 -17.63 -4.65
N ALA A 40 -3.87 -16.72 -4.53
CA ALA A 40 -4.53 -16.11 -5.69
C ALA A 40 -3.55 -15.27 -6.53
N PHE A 41 -2.66 -14.52 -5.89
CA PHE A 41 -1.62 -13.73 -6.57
C PHE A 41 -0.64 -14.65 -7.31
N LEU A 42 -0.17 -15.73 -6.67
CA LEU A 42 0.71 -16.73 -7.29
C LEU A 42 0.02 -17.47 -8.44
N ALA A 43 -1.24 -17.88 -8.27
CA ALA A 43 -2.01 -18.51 -9.35
C ALA A 43 -2.15 -17.58 -10.55
N ARG A 44 -2.43 -16.29 -10.31
CA ARG A 44 -2.48 -15.28 -11.38
C ARG A 44 -1.14 -15.10 -12.07
N TRP A 45 -0.04 -15.09 -11.31
CA TRP A 45 1.31 -15.01 -11.87
C TRP A 45 1.63 -16.20 -12.78
N ILE A 46 1.30 -17.43 -12.34
CA ILE A 46 1.49 -18.65 -13.12
C ILE A 46 0.67 -18.61 -14.42
N ILE A 47 -0.58 -18.15 -14.36
CA ILE A 47 -1.45 -18.01 -15.54
C ILE A 47 -0.90 -16.96 -16.50
N SER A 48 -0.44 -15.81 -15.99
CA SER A 48 0.17 -14.76 -16.80
C SER A 48 1.44 -15.27 -17.52
N TYR A 49 2.30 -15.97 -16.80
CA TYR A 49 3.48 -16.62 -17.36
C TYR A 49 3.13 -17.66 -18.43
N SER A 50 2.17 -18.54 -18.17
CA SER A 50 1.81 -19.62 -19.11
C SER A 50 1.21 -19.07 -20.41
N GLN A 51 0.38 -18.03 -20.32
CA GLN A 51 -0.16 -17.32 -21.48
C GLN A 51 0.96 -16.67 -22.31
N ALA A 52 1.91 -16.01 -21.66
CA ALA A 52 3.02 -15.36 -22.35
C ALA A 52 3.99 -16.38 -22.98
N ALA A 53 4.27 -17.48 -22.29
CA ALA A 53 5.14 -18.56 -22.78
C ALA A 53 4.54 -19.31 -23.97
N ALA A 54 3.20 -19.37 -24.08
CA ALA A 54 2.51 -19.96 -25.23
C ALA A 54 2.67 -19.13 -26.51
N VAL A 55 2.80 -17.80 -26.39
CA VAL A 55 2.96 -16.89 -27.53
C VAL A 55 4.44 -16.70 -27.89
N THR A 56 5.29 -16.51 -26.88
CA THR A 56 6.73 -16.31 -27.04
C THR A 56 7.49 -17.28 -26.12
N PRO A 57 7.75 -18.52 -26.59
CA PRO A 57 8.44 -19.52 -25.78
C PRO A 57 9.90 -19.09 -25.54
N PRO A 58 10.39 -19.13 -24.29
CA PRO A 58 11.76 -18.75 -23.97
C PRO A 58 12.75 -19.80 -24.51
N ALA A 59 13.80 -19.32 -25.19
CA ALA A 59 14.80 -20.17 -25.85
C ALA A 59 15.76 -20.86 -24.86
N ASP A 60 16.01 -20.24 -23.71
CA ASP A 60 17.01 -20.66 -22.73
C ASP A 60 16.53 -20.40 -21.29
N PHE A 61 17.36 -20.76 -20.31
CA PHE A 61 17.05 -20.52 -18.89
C PHE A 61 17.00 -19.02 -18.55
N GLY A 62 17.85 -18.20 -19.18
CA GLY A 62 17.84 -16.75 -19.00
C GLY A 62 16.53 -16.13 -19.44
N GLY A 63 16.04 -16.48 -20.64
CA GLY A 63 14.75 -16.05 -21.15
C GLY A 63 13.57 -16.50 -20.28
N LYS A 64 13.63 -17.71 -19.70
CA LYS A 64 12.62 -18.18 -18.73
C LYS A 64 12.56 -17.29 -17.51
N LEU A 65 13.71 -16.99 -16.89
CA LEU A 65 13.78 -16.11 -15.72
C LEU A 65 13.27 -14.70 -16.04
N GLN A 66 13.68 -14.15 -17.18
CA GLN A 66 13.25 -12.82 -17.60
C GLN A 66 11.74 -12.76 -17.84
N LEU A 67 11.16 -13.80 -18.46
CA LEU A 67 9.73 -13.90 -18.68
C LEU A 67 8.96 -13.98 -17.35
N VAL A 68 9.45 -14.75 -16.37
CA VAL A 68 8.85 -14.81 -15.02
C VAL A 68 8.80 -13.41 -14.39
N ILE A 69 9.89 -12.65 -14.45
CA ILE A 69 9.97 -11.31 -13.87
C ILE A 69 8.98 -10.35 -14.55
N HIS A 70 8.94 -10.34 -15.89
CA HIS A 70 8.06 -9.44 -16.63
C HIS A 70 6.58 -9.76 -16.44
N GLN A 71 6.23 -11.03 -16.23
CA GLN A 71 4.84 -11.45 -16.04
C GLN A 71 4.35 -11.36 -14.59
N THR A 72 5.11 -10.71 -13.70
CA THR A 72 4.65 -10.40 -12.34
C THR A 72 3.33 -9.62 -12.42
N PRO A 73 2.26 -10.06 -11.70
CA PRO A 73 0.93 -9.44 -11.80
C PRO A 73 0.88 -8.09 -11.06
N LEU A 74 1.53 -7.10 -11.65
CA LEU A 74 1.63 -5.69 -11.27
C LEU A 74 1.49 -4.77 -12.49
N SER A 75 0.92 -5.30 -13.58
CA SER A 75 0.97 -4.72 -14.91
C SER A 75 -0.14 -3.71 -15.20
N ASN A 76 -1.21 -3.75 -14.41
CA ASN A 76 -2.41 -2.93 -14.60
C ASN A 76 -2.96 -2.46 -13.25
N PHE A 77 -3.93 -1.54 -13.34
CA PHE A 77 -4.52 -0.92 -12.16
C PHE A 77 -5.22 -1.90 -11.21
N TYR A 78 -5.88 -2.94 -11.75
CA TYR A 78 -6.52 -3.98 -10.94
C TYR A 78 -5.46 -4.74 -10.12
N GLU A 79 -4.39 -5.18 -10.77
CA GLU A 79 -3.26 -5.88 -10.16
C GLU A 79 -2.53 -5.03 -9.12
N SER A 80 -2.37 -3.74 -9.38
CA SER A 80 -1.75 -2.82 -8.43
C SER A 80 -2.61 -2.63 -7.17
N LEU A 81 -3.94 -2.60 -7.29
CA LEU A 81 -4.86 -2.57 -6.13
C LEU A 81 -4.79 -3.87 -5.32
N ILE A 82 -4.75 -5.03 -5.98
CA ILE A 82 -4.57 -6.32 -5.31
C ILE A 82 -3.27 -6.29 -4.51
N PHE A 83 -2.15 -5.94 -5.14
CA PHE A 83 -0.86 -5.89 -4.48
C PHE A 83 -0.83 -4.88 -3.33
N PHE A 84 -1.43 -3.70 -3.50
CA PHE A 84 -1.54 -2.71 -2.44
C PHE A 84 -2.26 -3.26 -1.21
N SER A 85 -3.41 -3.92 -1.40
CA SER A 85 -4.14 -4.54 -0.31
C SER A 85 -3.37 -5.69 0.35
N TRP A 86 -2.53 -6.41 -0.40
CA TRP A 86 -1.63 -7.43 0.12
C TRP A 86 -0.55 -6.82 1.00
N CYS A 87 0.14 -5.77 0.54
CA CYS A 87 1.15 -5.04 1.32
C CYS A 87 0.56 -4.50 2.63
N LEU A 88 -0.67 -3.98 2.58
CA LEU A 88 -1.34 -3.45 3.76
C LEU A 88 -1.69 -4.54 4.77
N ALA A 89 -2.23 -5.68 4.31
CA ALA A 89 -2.49 -6.82 5.17
C ALA A 89 -1.19 -7.37 5.80
N CYS A 90 -0.13 -7.54 5.01
CA CYS A 90 1.20 -7.96 5.48
C CYS A 90 1.77 -7.01 6.55
N LEU A 91 1.84 -5.71 6.27
CA LEU A 91 2.37 -4.74 7.22
C LEU A 91 1.50 -4.65 8.47
N SER A 92 0.18 -4.75 8.34
CA SER A 92 -0.72 -4.77 9.50
C SER A 92 -0.46 -5.97 10.41
N LEU A 93 -0.20 -7.15 9.84
CA LEU A 93 0.17 -8.36 10.59
C LEU A 93 1.52 -8.23 11.27
N ILE A 94 2.53 -7.67 10.59
CA ILE A 94 3.86 -7.41 11.17
C ILE A 94 3.73 -6.47 12.38
N PHE A 95 2.96 -5.39 12.24
CA PHE A 95 2.72 -4.46 13.34
C PHE A 95 1.88 -5.10 14.46
N LEU A 96 0.83 -5.86 14.13
CA LEU A 96 0.04 -6.62 15.10
C LEU A 96 0.92 -7.57 15.92
N HIS A 97 1.83 -8.29 15.28
CA HIS A 97 2.76 -9.20 15.95
C HIS A 97 3.72 -8.44 16.87
N ARG A 98 4.17 -7.24 16.48
CA ARG A 98 5.12 -6.45 17.28
C ARG A 98 4.51 -5.72 18.46
N TYR A 99 3.29 -5.18 18.31
CA TYR A 99 2.64 -4.30 19.30
C TYR A 99 1.46 -4.94 20.01
N ALA A 100 0.95 -6.07 19.49
CA ALA A 100 -0.20 -6.77 20.06
C ALA A 100 -1.48 -5.93 20.16
N GLU A 101 -1.63 -4.91 19.32
CA GLU A 101 -2.79 -3.99 19.32
C GLU A 101 -3.82 -4.36 18.25
N GLY A 102 -4.99 -4.87 18.67
CA GLY A 102 -6.05 -5.32 17.76
C GLY A 102 -6.54 -4.25 16.78
N PHE A 103 -6.44 -2.97 17.14
CA PHE A 103 -6.79 -1.86 16.26
C PHE A 103 -6.02 -1.85 14.93
N LEU A 104 -4.76 -2.29 14.92
CA LEU A 104 -3.97 -2.39 13.70
C LEU A 104 -4.59 -3.39 12.70
N GLY A 105 -5.23 -4.44 13.21
CA GLY A 105 -5.99 -5.40 12.42
C GLY A 105 -7.30 -4.84 11.89
N VAL A 106 -7.94 -3.92 12.64
CA VAL A 106 -9.11 -3.17 12.15
C VAL A 106 -8.71 -2.30 10.96
N VAL A 107 -7.69 -1.47 11.13
CA VAL A 107 -7.22 -0.56 10.07
C VAL A 107 -6.76 -1.34 8.83
N GLY A 108 -5.87 -2.31 9.03
CA GLY A 108 -5.34 -3.13 7.93
C GLY A 108 -6.43 -3.90 7.20
N GLY A 109 -7.31 -4.57 7.95
CA GLY A 109 -8.42 -5.35 7.39
C GLY A 109 -9.45 -4.49 6.66
N LEU A 110 -9.88 -3.36 7.25
CA LEU A 110 -10.85 -2.46 6.63
C LEU A 110 -10.30 -1.86 5.35
N LEU A 111 -9.13 -1.23 5.41
CA LEU A 111 -8.54 -0.59 4.23
C LEU A 111 -8.23 -1.61 3.13
N ALA A 112 -7.69 -2.79 3.47
CA ALA A 112 -7.45 -3.84 2.48
C ALA A 112 -8.77 -4.36 1.87
N SER A 113 -9.84 -4.46 2.67
CA SER A 113 -11.16 -4.86 2.17
C SER A 113 -11.76 -3.81 1.22
N LEU A 114 -11.62 -2.51 1.53
CA LEU A 114 -12.11 -1.42 0.68
C LEU A 114 -11.36 -1.38 -0.66
N ILE A 115 -10.03 -1.52 -0.63
CA ILE A 115 -9.20 -1.58 -1.84
C ILE A 115 -9.62 -2.77 -2.71
N LEU A 116 -9.80 -3.96 -2.12
CA LEU A 116 -10.25 -5.14 -2.85
C LEU A 116 -11.69 -5.01 -3.35
N ALA A 117 -12.58 -4.38 -2.59
CA ALA A 117 -13.95 -4.14 -3.03
C ALA A 117 -13.97 -3.27 -4.29
N TYR A 118 -13.19 -2.19 -4.29
CA TYR A 118 -13.06 -1.34 -5.46
C TYR A 118 -12.41 -2.08 -6.64
N ALA A 119 -11.36 -2.88 -6.41
CA ALA A 119 -10.75 -3.70 -7.45
C ALA A 119 -11.75 -4.70 -8.06
N SER A 120 -12.58 -5.35 -7.25
CA SER A 120 -13.56 -6.35 -7.70
C SER A 120 -14.77 -5.74 -8.41
N LEU A 121 -15.18 -4.52 -8.05
CA LEU A 121 -16.40 -3.90 -8.57
C LEU A 121 -16.14 -2.90 -9.70
N GLY A 122 -14.95 -2.30 -9.74
CA GLY A 122 -14.66 -1.13 -10.58
C GLY A 122 -13.48 -1.25 -11.53
N ALA A 123 -12.70 -2.33 -11.50
CA ALA A 123 -11.50 -2.47 -12.33
C ALA A 123 -11.53 -3.71 -13.24
N ASP A 124 -10.99 -3.57 -14.46
CA ASP A 124 -10.88 -4.66 -15.43
C ASP A 124 -9.84 -5.69 -14.96
N SER A 125 -10.30 -6.93 -14.74
CA SER A 125 -9.48 -8.03 -14.23
C SER A 125 -8.80 -8.85 -15.32
N ARG A 126 -9.01 -8.53 -16.60
CA ARG A 126 -8.42 -9.24 -17.74
C ARG A 126 -6.90 -9.08 -17.78
N ILE A 127 -6.20 -10.18 -18.06
CA ILE A 127 -4.75 -10.17 -18.32
C ILE A 127 -4.56 -9.70 -19.77
N ARG A 128 -3.82 -8.60 -19.96
CA ARG A 128 -3.52 -8.04 -21.29
C ARG A 128 -2.01 -8.15 -21.57
N PRO A 129 -1.61 -8.18 -22.85
CA PRO A 129 -0.20 -8.11 -23.20
C PRO A 129 0.47 -6.86 -22.62
N LEU A 130 1.67 -7.01 -22.07
CA LEU A 130 2.44 -5.90 -21.51
C LEU A 130 2.80 -4.90 -22.61
N MET A 131 2.49 -3.62 -22.37
CA MET A 131 3.01 -2.53 -23.19
C MET A 131 4.55 -2.50 -23.11
N PRO A 132 5.27 -2.11 -24.17
CA PRO A 132 6.73 -2.12 -24.19
C PRO A 132 7.39 -1.40 -23.00
N ALA A 133 6.82 -0.26 -22.57
CA ALA A 133 7.32 0.51 -21.42
C ALA A 133 7.22 -0.22 -20.07
N LEU A 134 6.35 -1.24 -19.95
CA LEU A 134 6.17 -2.04 -18.73
C LEU A 134 7.17 -3.20 -18.63
N LYS A 135 7.90 -3.52 -19.70
CA LYS A 135 8.90 -4.61 -19.73
C LYS A 135 10.24 -4.15 -19.15
N SER A 136 10.24 -3.70 -17.89
CA SER A 136 11.44 -3.20 -17.22
C SER A 136 11.52 -3.68 -15.76
N ASN A 137 12.69 -4.17 -15.38
CA ASN A 137 12.98 -4.56 -13.99
C ASN A 137 12.92 -3.34 -13.05
N TRP A 138 13.27 -2.15 -13.55
CA TRP A 138 13.23 -0.93 -12.75
C TRP A 138 11.80 -0.52 -12.39
N LEU A 139 10.85 -0.72 -13.31
CA LEU A 139 9.44 -0.48 -13.03
C LEU A 139 8.94 -1.40 -11.91
N LEU A 140 9.33 -2.68 -11.95
CA LEU A 140 8.95 -3.64 -10.92
C LEU A 140 9.40 -3.18 -9.53
N VAL A 141 10.68 -2.80 -9.40
CA VAL A 141 11.24 -2.32 -8.13
C VAL A 141 10.55 -1.02 -7.68
N HIS A 142 10.30 -0.09 -8.61
CA HIS A 142 9.56 1.15 -8.36
C HIS A 142 8.16 0.86 -7.80
N VAL A 143 7.38 0.00 -8.47
CA VAL A 143 6.02 -0.34 -8.06
C VAL A 143 6.01 -1.00 -6.68
N ILE A 144 6.89 -1.96 -6.44
CA ILE A 144 6.97 -2.67 -5.14
C ILE A 144 7.29 -1.68 -4.02
N THR A 145 8.32 -0.86 -4.20
CA THR A 145 8.75 0.09 -3.16
C THR A 145 7.68 1.15 -2.89
N CYS A 146 7.03 1.70 -3.93
CA CYS A 146 5.91 2.63 -3.78
C CYS A 146 4.75 2.04 -2.96
N PHE A 147 4.30 0.80 -3.25
CA PHE A 147 3.15 0.22 -2.56
C PHE A 147 3.45 -0.23 -1.13
N VAL A 148 4.68 -0.67 -0.84
CA VAL A 148 5.11 -0.88 0.55
C VAL A 148 5.09 0.45 1.31
N GLY A 149 5.55 1.53 0.66
CA GLY A 149 5.51 2.88 1.22
C GLY A 149 4.08 3.35 1.53
N TYR A 150 3.18 3.25 0.55
CA TYR A 150 1.77 3.63 0.69
C TYR A 150 1.03 2.81 1.74
N ALA A 151 1.34 1.51 1.85
CA ALA A 151 0.74 0.66 2.87
C ALA A 151 1.18 1.08 4.28
N ALA A 152 2.46 1.41 4.47
CA ALA A 152 2.95 1.95 5.73
C ALA A 152 2.30 3.29 6.07
N PHE A 153 2.15 4.20 5.09
CA PHE A 153 1.42 5.45 5.28
C PHE A 153 -0.07 5.24 5.61
N GLY A 154 -0.71 4.22 5.05
CA GLY A 154 -2.09 3.84 5.41
C GLY A 154 -2.22 3.39 6.86
N LEU A 155 -1.23 2.68 7.40
CA LEU A 155 -1.18 2.34 8.83
C LEU A 155 -0.94 3.58 9.71
N ALA A 156 -0.04 4.48 9.28
CA ALA A 156 0.19 5.75 9.96
C ALA A 156 -1.10 6.60 10.02
N PHE A 157 -1.84 6.66 8.91
CA PHE A 157 -3.14 7.30 8.81
C PHE A 157 -4.16 6.69 9.78
N GLY A 158 -4.32 5.37 9.80
CA GLY A 158 -5.25 4.72 10.73
C GLY A 158 -4.91 4.99 12.19
N ALA A 159 -3.62 4.92 12.55
CA ALA A 159 -3.15 5.29 13.88
C ALA A 159 -3.40 6.77 14.21
N ALA A 160 -3.24 7.67 13.24
CA ALA A 160 -3.50 9.10 13.39
C ALA A 160 -4.98 9.40 13.60
N ILE A 161 -5.89 8.75 12.85
CA ILE A 161 -7.33 8.89 13.05
C ILE A 161 -7.71 8.44 14.46
N LEU A 162 -7.20 7.29 14.94
CA LEU A 162 -7.48 6.85 16.31
C LEU A 162 -6.85 7.77 17.36
N TYR A 163 -5.65 8.29 17.11
CA TYR A 163 -5.02 9.26 17.99
C TYR A 163 -5.93 10.49 18.14
N LEU A 164 -6.40 11.06 17.03
CA LEU A 164 -7.24 12.26 17.04
C LEU A 164 -8.59 11.99 17.70
N THR A 165 -9.26 10.89 17.37
CA THR A 165 -10.56 10.55 18.00
C THR A 165 -10.41 10.41 19.51
N ARG A 166 -9.38 9.73 20.01
CA ARG A 166 -9.12 9.61 21.46
C ARG A 166 -8.67 10.92 22.09
N ALA A 167 -7.92 11.76 21.36
CA ALA A 167 -7.49 13.04 21.87
C ALA A 167 -8.66 14.05 22.01
N PHE A 168 -9.70 13.93 21.19
CA PHE A 168 -10.92 14.75 21.30
C PHE A 168 -12.00 14.10 22.18
N ARG A 169 -12.04 12.77 22.25
CA ARG A 169 -12.97 11.98 23.07
C ARG A 169 -12.17 10.96 23.88
N PRO A 170 -11.67 11.32 25.07
CA PRO A 170 -10.83 10.43 25.88
C PRO A 170 -11.59 9.24 26.50
N GLN A 171 -12.88 9.07 26.19
CA GLN A 171 -13.69 7.95 26.65
C GLN A 171 -13.49 6.71 25.77
N GLY A 172 -13.28 5.55 26.40
CA GLY A 172 -13.27 4.25 25.74
C GLY A 172 -11.98 3.45 25.93
N GLN A 173 -12.11 2.12 25.79
CA GLN A 173 -10.99 1.17 25.84
C GLN A 173 -10.14 1.27 24.56
N GLY A 174 -8.83 1.07 24.66
CA GLY A 174 -7.92 1.09 23.51
C GLY A 174 -6.50 1.58 23.83
N PRO A 175 -5.59 1.58 22.84
CA PRO A 175 -4.19 1.91 23.03
C PRO A 175 -4.00 3.36 23.53
N GLY A 176 -3.00 3.55 24.37
CA GLY A 176 -2.64 4.87 24.89
C GLY A 176 -2.14 5.82 23.80
N LEU A 177 -2.37 7.12 23.98
CA LEU A 177 -1.92 8.17 23.06
C LEU A 177 -0.40 8.10 22.74
N PRO A 178 0.51 7.85 23.70
CA PRO A 178 1.94 7.72 23.40
C PRO A 178 2.28 6.54 22.48
N LEU A 179 1.51 5.45 22.57
CA LEU A 179 1.69 4.30 21.68
C LEU A 179 1.23 4.63 20.27
N LEU A 180 0.06 5.25 20.12
CA LEU A 180 -0.46 5.68 18.81
C LEU A 180 0.48 6.67 18.12
N ASP A 181 0.98 7.65 18.86
CA ASP A 181 1.96 8.61 18.35
C ASP A 181 3.26 7.92 17.88
N ARG A 182 3.74 6.92 18.63
CA ARG A 182 4.89 6.08 18.22
C ARG A 182 4.59 5.24 16.97
N LEU A 183 3.37 4.71 16.84
CA LEU A 183 2.94 3.94 15.67
C LEU A 183 2.89 4.83 14.42
N ILE A 184 2.36 6.04 14.52
CA ILE A 184 2.34 7.04 13.44
C ILE A 184 3.78 7.29 12.96
N TYR A 185 4.69 7.62 13.88
CA TYR A 185 6.08 7.88 13.54
C TYR A 185 6.76 6.68 12.86
N ARG A 186 6.68 5.49 13.47
CA ARG A 186 7.36 4.30 12.91
C ARG A 186 6.82 3.89 11.55
N ALA A 187 5.50 3.96 11.36
CA ALA A 187 4.89 3.67 10.07
C ALA A 187 5.24 4.75 9.03
N ALA A 188 5.28 6.03 9.41
CA ALA A 188 5.69 7.12 8.54
C ALA A 188 7.17 7.01 8.12
N VAL A 189 8.09 6.60 9.00
CA VAL A 189 9.50 6.37 8.65
C VAL A 189 9.64 5.27 7.61
N ILE A 190 8.96 4.13 7.81
CA ILE A 190 8.97 3.02 6.83
C ILE A 190 8.42 3.54 5.50
N GLY A 191 7.27 4.22 5.53
CA GLY A 191 6.66 4.81 4.35
C GLY A 191 7.59 5.75 3.59
N PHE A 192 8.27 6.64 4.30
CA PHE A 192 9.17 7.63 3.73
C PHE A 192 10.40 7.02 3.07
N VAL A 193 11.03 6.03 3.71
CA VAL A 193 12.17 5.32 3.13
C VAL A 193 11.76 4.63 1.83
N PHE A 194 10.65 3.89 1.85
CA PHE A 194 10.18 3.17 0.68
C PHE A 194 9.67 4.10 -0.44
N LEU A 195 9.01 5.22 -0.11
CA LEU A 195 8.65 6.24 -1.10
C LEU A 195 9.88 6.88 -1.72
N THR A 196 10.92 7.17 -0.94
CA THR A 196 12.18 7.72 -1.46
C THR A 196 12.83 6.76 -2.45
N LEU A 197 12.92 5.46 -2.09
CA LEU A 197 13.40 4.43 -3.01
C LEU A 197 12.50 4.32 -4.25
N GLY A 198 11.18 4.45 -4.09
CA GLY A 198 10.21 4.50 -5.17
C GLY A 198 10.50 5.63 -6.15
N ILE A 199 10.64 6.87 -5.67
CA ILE A 199 10.94 8.04 -6.52
C ILE A 199 12.28 7.84 -7.26
N LEU A 200 13.32 7.39 -6.57
CA LEU A 200 14.64 7.15 -7.19
C LEU A 200 14.60 6.09 -8.28
N THR A 201 13.99 4.93 -8.00
CA THR A 201 13.88 3.84 -8.97
C THR A 201 12.90 4.17 -10.11
N GLY A 202 11.89 4.98 -9.82
CA GLY A 202 10.97 5.53 -10.83
C GLY A 202 11.67 6.47 -11.79
N ALA A 203 12.58 7.32 -11.31
CA ALA A 203 13.37 8.20 -12.17
C ALA A 203 14.28 7.40 -13.12
N VAL A 204 14.94 6.34 -12.61
CA VAL A 204 15.76 5.44 -13.45
C VAL A 204 14.91 4.76 -14.52
N TRP A 205 13.71 4.28 -14.16
CA TRP A 205 12.78 3.73 -15.14
C TRP A 205 12.32 4.77 -16.17
N ALA A 206 12.01 6.00 -15.74
CA ALA A 206 11.57 7.08 -16.62
C ALA A 206 12.62 7.42 -17.69
N GLU A 207 13.91 7.37 -17.35
CA GLU A 207 14.98 7.53 -18.33
C GLU A 207 14.93 6.42 -19.39
N THR A 208 14.79 5.17 -18.97
CA THR A 208 14.71 4.04 -19.91
C THR A 208 13.44 4.04 -20.77
N ALA A 209 12.32 4.60 -20.25
CA ALA A 209 11.02 4.58 -20.92
C ALA A 209 10.77 5.81 -21.80
N TRP A 210 11.21 6.99 -21.36
CA TRP A 210 10.90 8.29 -21.97
C TRP A 210 12.14 9.15 -22.29
N GLY A 211 13.35 8.63 -22.06
CA GLY A 211 14.61 9.30 -22.35
C GLY A 211 14.97 10.43 -21.38
N ARG A 212 14.29 10.54 -20.23
CA ARG A 212 14.57 11.56 -19.20
C ARG A 212 14.19 11.08 -17.80
N TYR A 213 14.95 11.48 -16.78
CA TYR A 213 14.72 11.08 -15.38
C TYR A 213 13.48 11.71 -14.73
N TRP A 214 13.05 12.89 -15.21
CA TRP A 214 11.94 13.64 -14.66
C TRP A 214 11.34 14.54 -15.74
N SER A 215 10.03 14.71 -15.69
CA SER A 215 9.22 15.40 -16.69
C SER A 215 8.22 16.39 -16.12
N TRP A 216 8.09 16.49 -14.80
CA TRP A 216 7.07 17.28 -14.10
C TRP A 216 5.63 16.87 -14.46
N ASP A 217 5.45 15.60 -14.84
CA ASP A 217 4.13 15.00 -14.99
C ASP A 217 3.34 15.15 -13.67
N PRO A 218 2.00 15.27 -13.72
CA PRO A 218 1.19 15.35 -12.51
C PRO A 218 1.47 14.26 -11.47
N LYS A 219 1.84 13.04 -11.87
CA LYS A 219 2.13 11.95 -10.93
C LYS A 219 3.48 12.13 -10.26
N GLU A 220 4.48 12.53 -11.04
CA GLU A 220 5.80 12.89 -10.53
C GLU A 220 5.70 14.05 -9.53
N THR A 221 5.00 15.13 -9.90
CA THR A 221 4.80 16.31 -9.05
C THR A 221 4.02 15.97 -7.78
N ALA A 222 2.93 15.19 -7.87
CA ALA A 222 2.16 14.77 -6.70
C ALA A 222 2.96 13.87 -5.75
N SER A 223 3.82 12.99 -6.30
CA SER A 223 4.71 12.15 -5.50
C SER A 223 5.73 12.99 -4.72
N LEU A 224 6.25 14.07 -5.33
CA LEU A 224 7.18 14.99 -4.68
C LEU A 224 6.48 15.80 -3.58
N ILE A 225 5.25 16.27 -3.81
CA ILE A 225 4.44 16.93 -2.78
C ILE A 225 4.19 15.98 -1.60
N THR A 226 3.83 14.73 -1.88
CA THR A 226 3.63 13.69 -0.85
C THR A 226 4.91 13.46 -0.06
N TRP A 227 6.05 13.38 -0.74
CA TRP A 227 7.37 13.26 -0.11
C TRP A 227 7.67 14.43 0.82
N PHE A 228 7.42 15.67 0.39
CA PHE A 228 7.63 16.87 1.23
C PHE A 228 6.73 16.91 2.45
N ILE A 229 5.48 16.48 2.37
CA ILE A 229 4.58 16.41 3.53
C ILE A 229 5.13 15.45 4.59
N TYR A 230 5.56 14.25 4.18
CA TYR A 230 6.15 13.28 5.11
C TYR A 230 7.56 13.68 5.58
N ALA A 231 8.35 14.34 4.74
CA ALA A 231 9.62 14.94 5.15
C ALA A 231 9.40 16.00 6.23
N ALA A 232 8.41 16.89 6.06
CA ALA A 232 8.04 17.89 7.04
C ALA A 232 7.55 17.25 8.35
N LEU A 233 6.74 16.19 8.27
CA LEU A 233 6.31 15.41 9.44
C LEU A 233 7.52 14.85 10.21
N LEU A 234 8.45 14.19 9.53
CA LEU A 234 9.64 13.60 10.16
C LEU A 234 10.60 14.67 10.68
N HIS A 235 10.78 15.77 9.95
CA HIS A 235 11.60 16.90 10.37
C HIS A 235 11.03 17.57 11.62
N ALA A 236 9.72 17.88 11.64
CA ALA A 236 9.03 18.42 12.80
C ALA A 236 9.16 17.49 14.02
N ARG A 237 9.09 16.18 13.79
CA ARG A 237 9.25 15.18 14.85
C ARG A 237 10.66 15.13 15.43
N LEU A 238 11.68 15.07 14.57
CA LEU A 238 13.07 14.83 14.98
C LEU A 238 13.79 16.10 15.43
N VAL A 239 13.53 17.23 14.78
CA VAL A 239 14.25 18.49 15.00
C VAL A 239 13.48 19.39 15.96
N GLN A 240 12.17 19.54 15.76
CA GLN A 240 11.34 20.43 16.58
C GLN A 240 10.66 19.71 17.75
N GLY A 241 10.80 18.39 17.84
CA GLY A 241 10.22 17.59 18.92
C GLY A 241 8.69 17.55 18.92
N TRP A 242 8.03 17.80 17.77
CA TRP A 242 6.58 17.80 17.69
C TRP A 242 6.02 16.40 18.01
N GLN A 243 5.00 16.34 18.87
CA GLN A 243 4.32 15.09 19.22
C GLN A 243 2.81 15.30 19.27
N GLY A 244 2.07 14.22 19.07
CA GLY A 244 0.64 14.20 19.25
C GLY A 244 -0.17 14.81 18.10
N ARG A 245 -1.10 15.70 18.42
CA ARG A 245 -2.10 16.21 17.46
C ARG A 245 -1.49 16.80 16.17
N PRO A 246 -0.42 17.63 16.20
CA PRO A 246 0.17 18.16 14.98
C PRO A 246 0.70 17.06 14.04
N ILE A 247 1.41 16.07 14.60
CA ILE A 247 1.95 14.93 13.83
C ILE A 247 0.81 14.06 13.28
N ALA A 248 -0.25 13.85 14.06
CA ALA A 248 -1.42 13.10 13.60
C ALA A 248 -2.12 13.80 12.42
N TRP A 249 -2.30 15.13 12.47
CA TRP A 249 -2.86 15.87 11.33
C TRP A 249 -1.97 15.85 10.09
N LEU A 250 -0.65 15.96 10.24
CA LEU A 250 0.29 15.81 9.12
C LEU A 250 0.22 14.41 8.50
N ALA A 251 0.05 13.36 9.31
CA ALA A 251 -0.13 12.00 8.79
C ALA A 251 -1.45 11.84 8.03
N VAL A 252 -2.53 12.49 8.48
CA VAL A 252 -3.82 12.52 7.78
C VAL A 252 -3.72 13.25 6.44
N ALA A 253 -3.12 14.46 6.44
CA ALA A 253 -2.90 15.23 5.22
C ALA A 253 -1.98 14.48 4.24
N GLY A 254 -0.90 13.87 4.73
CA GLY A 254 0.03 13.08 3.93
C GLY A 254 -0.63 11.88 3.26
N PHE A 255 -1.53 11.17 3.96
CA PHE A 255 -2.26 10.06 3.33
C PHE A 255 -3.30 10.55 2.31
N GLY A 256 -3.91 11.72 2.53
CA GLY A 256 -4.70 12.41 1.50
C GLY A 256 -3.88 12.67 0.22
N ALA A 257 -2.63 13.13 0.37
CA ALA A 257 -1.71 13.31 -0.76
C ALA A 257 -1.31 12.00 -1.45
N VAL A 258 -1.15 10.90 -0.69
CA VAL A 258 -0.95 9.54 -1.25
C VAL A 258 -2.14 9.13 -2.12
N LEU A 259 -3.37 9.30 -1.63
CA LEU A 259 -4.59 8.97 -2.38
C LEU A 259 -4.72 9.83 -3.63
N PHE A 260 -4.38 11.12 -3.55
CA PHE A 260 -4.36 12.01 -4.70
C PHE A 260 -3.30 11.60 -5.73
N THR A 261 -2.08 11.27 -5.29
CA THR A 261 -1.00 10.81 -6.18
C THR A 261 -1.36 9.51 -6.91
N TYR A 262 -1.98 8.56 -6.20
CA TYR A 262 -2.31 7.26 -6.75
C TYR A 262 -3.58 7.26 -7.62
N ILE A 263 -4.69 7.77 -7.07
CA ILE A 263 -6.01 7.76 -7.71
C ILE A 263 -6.27 9.10 -8.40
N GLY A 264 -6.11 10.22 -7.68
CA GLY A 264 -6.45 11.55 -8.17
C GLY A 264 -5.80 11.89 -9.51
N VAL A 265 -4.48 11.74 -9.62
CA VAL A 265 -3.75 12.00 -10.86
C VAL A 265 -4.21 11.07 -12.00
N SER A 266 -4.47 9.80 -11.69
CA SER A 266 -4.81 8.79 -12.70
C SER A 266 -6.19 9.01 -13.33
N PHE A 267 -7.11 9.71 -12.65
CA PHE A 267 -8.49 9.91 -13.10
C PHE A 267 -8.93 11.38 -13.28
N LEU A 268 -8.21 12.35 -12.70
CA LEU A 268 -8.62 13.76 -12.69
C LEU A 268 -7.73 14.67 -13.55
N LEU A 269 -6.52 14.22 -13.91
CA LEU A 269 -5.55 15.04 -14.61
C LEU A 269 -5.09 14.37 -15.91
N PRO A 270 -4.87 15.13 -16.99
CA PRO A 270 -4.20 14.64 -18.18
C PRO A 270 -2.71 14.42 -17.88
N GLY A 271 -2.12 13.35 -18.41
CA GLY A 271 -0.71 13.03 -18.17
C GLY A 271 -0.31 11.66 -18.70
N LEU A 272 0.98 11.33 -18.63
CA LEU A 272 1.55 10.06 -19.11
C LEU A 272 1.01 8.84 -18.35
N HIS A 273 0.33 9.09 -17.24
CA HIS A 273 -0.25 8.09 -16.34
C HIS A 273 -1.77 8.18 -16.22
N SER A 274 -2.42 8.99 -17.06
CA SER A 274 -3.86 9.18 -17.03
C SER A 274 -4.57 8.08 -17.81
N TYR A 275 -5.71 7.63 -17.29
CA TYR A 275 -6.63 6.74 -18.02
C TYR A 275 -7.72 7.52 -18.78
N LEU A 276 -7.61 8.84 -18.88
CA LEU A 276 -8.57 9.73 -19.58
C LEU A 276 -8.38 9.80 -21.10
N ASN A 277 -7.59 8.91 -21.69
CA ASN A 277 -7.32 8.88 -23.14
C ASN A 277 -7.99 7.69 -23.82
#